data_AF-A0A1I2EFB6-F1
#
_entry.id   AF-A0A1I2EFB6-F1
#
_cell.length_a   1.000
_cell.length_b   1.000
_cell.length_c   1.000
_cell.angle_alpha   90.00
_cell.angle_beta   90.00
_cell.angle_gamma   90.00
#
_symmetry.space_group_name_H-M   'P 1'
#
loop_
_entity.id
_entity.type
_entity.pdbx_description
1 polymer ?
#
loop_
_entity_poly.entity_id
_entity_poly.type
_entity_poly.pdbx_seq_one_letter_code
_entity_poly.pdbx_strand_id
1 'polypeptide(L)' 'MDKRKVIQAYKLGIISIQECAQILGLDSSQLSGLLKAQQLASDYADSQSKRTVNS' A
#
# COMPACT_ATOMS: atom_id res chain seq x y z
N MET A 1 -9.06 0.85 -14.67
CA MET A 1 -9.33 0.14 -13.40
C MET A 1 -9.05 1.10 -12.25
N ASP A 2 -9.85 1.10 -11.17
CA ASP A 2 -9.59 2.01 -10.03
C ASP A 2 -8.28 1.65 -9.33
N LYS A 3 -7.34 2.59 -9.25
CA LYS A 3 -6.03 2.43 -8.58
C LYS A 3 -6.14 1.82 -7.18
N ARG A 4 -7.17 2.20 -6.43
CA ARG A 4 -7.46 1.66 -5.09
C ARG A 4 -7.78 0.16 -5.11
N LYS A 5 -8.59 -0.29 -6.08
CA LYS A 5 -8.94 -1.71 -6.25
C LYS A 5 -7.73 -2.54 -6.66
N VAL A 6 -6.84 -1.99 -7.50
CA VAL A 6 -5.59 -2.65 -7.90
C VAL A 6 -4.66 -2.87 -6.70
N ILE A 7 -4.45 -1.82 -5.89
CA ILE A 7 -3.62 -1.93 -4.68
C ILE A 7 -4.23 -2.91 -3.68
N GLN A 8 -5.55 -2.90 -3.51
CA GLN A 8 -6.25 -3.88 -2.67
C GLN A 8 -5.99 -5.31 -3.16
N ALA A 9 -6.13 -5.56 -4.46
CA ALA A 9 -5.90 -6.88 -5.06
C ALA A 9 -4.46 -7.36 -4.86
N TYR A 10 -3.47 -6.46 -5.00
CA TYR A 10 -2.07 -6.76 -4.70
C TYR A 10 -1.87 -7.11 -3.21
N LYS A 11 -2.43 -6.31 -2.29
CA LYS A 11 -2.35 -6.57 -0.84
C LYS A 11 -3.01 -7.90 -0.43
N LEU A 12 -4.04 -8.31 -1.16
CA LEU A 12 -4.73 -9.60 -0.96
C LEU A 12 -4.02 -10.78 -1.64
N GLY A 13 -2.92 -10.53 -2.38
CA GLY A 13 -2.19 -11.56 -3.12
C GLY A 13 -2.91 -12.08 -4.37
N ILE A 14 -3.94 -11.37 -4.84
CA ILE A 14 -4.72 -11.75 -6.04
C ILE A 14 -3.91 -11.50 -7.31
N ILE A 15 -3.09 -10.44 -7.32
CA ILE A 15 -2.20 -10.09 -8.43
C ILE A 15 -0.78 -9.88 -7.90
N SER A 16 0.20 -10.10 -8.77
CA SER A 16 1.60 -9.84 -8.48
C SER A 16 1.95 -8.34 -8.49
N ILE A 17 3.12 -8.00 -7.93
CA ILE A 17 3.64 -6.62 -7.99
C ILE A 17 3.88 -6.17 -9.44
N GLN A 18 4.22 -7.09 -10.34
CA GLN A 18 4.46 -6.80 -11.76
C GLN A 18 3.14 -6.45 -12.48
N GLU A 19 2.10 -7.23 -12.26
CA GLU A 19 0.76 -6.94 -12.79
C GLU A 19 0.20 -5.64 -12.22
N CYS A 20 0.38 -5.40 -10.92
CA CYS A 20 0.00 -4.15 -10.29
C CYS A 20 0.73 -2.95 -10.92
N ALA A 21 2.04 -3.10 -11.20
CA ALA A 21 2.84 -2.06 -11.85
C ALA A 21 2.36 -1.76 -13.27
N GLN A 22 2.08 -2.78 -14.07
CA GLN A 22 1.54 -2.65 -15.42
C GLN A 22 0.18 -1.95 -15.43
N ILE A 23 -0.75 -2.34 -14.55
CA ILE A 23 -2.09 -1.74 -14.49
C ILE A 23 -2.01 -0.27 -14.05
N LEU A 24 -1.05 0.07 -13.18
CA LEU A 24 -0.84 1.43 -12.68
C LEU A 24 0.02 2.31 -13.58
N GLY A 25 0.61 1.74 -14.65
CA GLY A 25 1.53 2.45 -15.54
C GLY A 25 2.82 2.87 -14.82
N LEU A 26 3.30 2.06 -13.88
CA LEU A 26 4.50 2.30 -13.09
C LEU A 26 5.52 1.19 -13.31
N ASP A 27 6.79 1.50 -13.05
CA ASP A 27 7.82 0.47 -12.92
C ASP A 27 7.69 -0.26 -11.59
N SER A 28 7.95 -1.58 -11.58
CA SER A 28 7.81 -2.41 -10.37
C SER A 28 8.71 -1.95 -9.23
N SER A 29 9.88 -1.38 -9.55
CA SER A 29 10.81 -0.78 -8.58
C SER A 29 10.22 0.47 -7.92
N GLN A 30 9.61 1.36 -8.71
CA GLN A 30 8.92 2.55 -8.21
C GLN A 30 7.70 2.17 -7.36
N LEU A 31 6.92 1.19 -7.83
CA LEU A 31 5.76 0.71 -7.12
C LEU A 31 6.16 0.09 -5.77
N SER A 32 7.23 -0.73 -5.72
CA SER A 32 7.76 -1.29 -4.47
C SER A 32 8.20 -0.20 -3.48
N GLY A 33 8.86 0.86 -3.96
CA GLY A 33 9.22 2.02 -3.13
C GLY A 33 8.00 2.74 -2.55
N LEU A 34 6.96 2.96 -3.38
CA LEU A 34 5.71 3.59 -2.93
C LEU A 34 4.95 2.72 -1.93
N LEU A 35 4.88 1.41 -2.15
CA LEU A 35 4.26 0.47 -1.22
C LEU A 35 5.01 0.43 0.12
N LYS A 36 6.35 0.45 0.09
CA LYS A 36 7.18 0.48 1.30
C LYS A 36 7.00 1.79 2.07
N ALA A 37 6.93 2.92 1.37
CA ALA A 37 6.62 4.22 1.98
C ALA A 37 5.19 4.26 2.55
N GLN A 38 4.23 3.64 1.88
CA GLN A 38 2.84 3.57 2.33
C GLN A 38 2.65 2.62 3.52
N GLN A 39 3.43 1.53 3.58
CA GLN A 39 3.46 0.64 4.74
C GLN A 39 4.04 1.37 5.94
N LEU A 40 5.18 2.07 5.79
CA LEU A 40 5.72 2.96 6.82
C LEU A 40 4.69 4.00 7.27
N ALA A 41 3.96 4.65 6.36
CA ALA A 41 2.90 5.59 6.75
C ALA A 41 1.74 4.91 7.52
N SER A 42 1.41 3.66 7.19
CA SER A 42 0.37 2.86 7.88
C SER A 42 0.82 2.40 9.26
N ASP A 43 2.08 1.97 9.42
CA ASP A 43 2.66 1.57 10.70
C ASP A 43 2.78 2.77 11.65
N TYR A 44 3.07 3.96 11.12
CA TYR A 44 3.07 5.20 11.90
C TYR A 44 1.65 5.71 12.21
N ALA A 45 0.68 5.51 11.32
CA ALA A 45 -0.72 5.87 11.56
C ALA A 45 -1.40 4.94 12.60
N ASP A 46 -1.10 3.64 12.59
CA ASP A 46 -1.57 2.68 13.60
C ASP A 46 -0.94 2.96 14.98
N SER A 47 0.34 3.36 15.00
CA SER A 47 1.06 3.73 16.22
C SER A 47 0.57 5.03 16.89
N GLN A 48 -0.06 5.96 16.15
CA GLN A 48 -0.68 7.15 16.74
C GLN A 48 -2.12 6.91 17.22
N SER A 49 -2.84 5.92 16.68
CA SER A 49 -4.21 5.65 17.11
C SER A 49 -4.32 4.97 18.48
N LYS A 50 -3.22 4.48 19.07
CA LYS A 50 -3.24 3.81 20.39
C LYS A 50 -2.80 4.70 21.57
N ARG A 51 -2.62 6.02 21.38
CA ARG A 51 -2.19 6.94 22.45
C ARG A 51 -3.26 7.92 22.98
N THR A 52 -4.52 7.82 22.58
CA THR A 52 -5.54 8.86 22.93
C THR A 52 -6.65 8.43 23.89
N VAL A 53 -6.54 7.31 24.62
CA VAL A 53 -7.59 6.90 25.58
C VAL A 53 -7.01 6.61 26.95
N ASN A 54 -6.54 7.66 27.65
CA ASN A 54 -6.46 7.67 29.10
C ASN A 54 -6.96 9.04 29.59
N SER A 55 -8.21 9.08 30.05
CA SER A 55 -8.74 10.07 31.00
C SER A 55 -9.70 9.38 31.95
#